data_AF-A0A372J7D0-F1
#
_entry.id   AF-A0A372J7D0-F1
#
_cell.length_a   1.000
_cell.length_b   1.000
_cell.length_c   1.000
_cell.angle_alpha   90.00
_cell.angle_beta   90.00
_cell.angle_gamma   90.00
#
_symmetry.space_group_name_H-M   'P 1'
#
loop_
_entity.id
_entity.type
_entity.pdbx_description
1 polymer ?
#
loop_
_entity_poly.entity_id
_entity_poly.type
_entity_poly.pdbx_seq_one_letter_code
_entity_poly.pdbx_strand_id
1 'polypeptide(L)'
;MSERETHKGAALAYRPVGLLGGLLAGVVSGAVFKQVWKRLAHEDDAPGALQSEYRMREVVLAAALQGAIFGATKAAIDRAGARGFHKLTGSWPGD
;
A
#
# COMPACT_ATOMS: atom_id res chain seq x y z
N MET A 1 -11.54 21.45 -27.05
CA MET A 1 -10.22 20.78 -26.85
C MET A 1 -9.53 21.32 -25.59
N SER A 2 -10.25 21.43 -24.45
CA SER A 2 -9.73 22.07 -23.22
C SER A 2 -9.90 21.24 -21.95
N GLU A 3 -10.73 20.18 -21.94
CA GLU A 3 -10.90 19.32 -20.76
C GLU A 3 -9.65 18.52 -20.36
N ARG A 4 -8.82 18.06 -21.31
CA ARG A 4 -7.74 17.09 -21.00
C ARG A 4 -6.52 17.68 -20.28
N GLU A 5 -6.30 18.99 -20.36
CA GLU A 5 -5.17 19.66 -19.69
C GLU A 5 -5.38 19.75 -18.17
N THR A 6 -6.63 19.97 -17.73
CA THR A 6 -7.01 20.13 -16.32
C THR A 6 -6.81 18.85 -15.50
N HIS A 7 -7.08 17.67 -16.07
CA HIS A 7 -6.91 16.38 -15.38
C HIS A 7 -5.46 16.06 -15.01
N LYS A 8 -4.47 16.54 -15.78
CA LYS A 8 -3.05 16.31 -15.48
C LYS A 8 -2.56 17.17 -14.31
N GLY A 9 -3.07 18.39 -14.16
CA GLY A 9 -2.68 19.30 -13.09
C GLY A 9 -3.08 18.79 -11.70
N ALA A 10 -4.32 18.31 -11.56
CA ALA A 10 -4.82 17.70 -10.32
C ALA A 10 -4.07 16.39 -9.98
N ALA A 11 -3.80 15.54 -10.98
CA ALA A 11 -3.03 14.31 -10.79
C ALA A 11 -1.57 14.57 -10.36
N LEU A 12 -0.95 15.64 -10.85
CA LEU A 12 0.41 16.03 -10.46
C LEU A 12 0.47 16.61 -9.05
N ALA A 13 -0.55 17.38 -8.65
CA ALA A 13 -0.68 17.91 -7.29
C ALA A 13 -0.90 16.80 -6.24
N TYR A 14 -1.54 15.69 -6.63
CA TYR A 14 -1.77 14.54 -5.73
C TYR A 14 -0.60 13.54 -5.67
N ARG A 15 0.35 13.65 -6.60
CA ARG A 15 1.51 12.75 -6.70
C ARG A 15 2.36 12.67 -5.42
N PRO A 16 2.65 13.78 -4.71
CA PRO A 16 3.36 13.74 -3.42
C PRO A 16 2.55 13.04 -2.33
N VAL A 17 1.22 13.23 -2.32
CA VAL A 17 0.31 12.60 -1.37
C VAL A 17 0.26 11.08 -1.60
N GLY A 18 0.25 10.64 -2.86
CA GLY A 18 0.33 9.22 -3.20
C GLY A 18 1.65 8.56 -2.80
N LEU A 19 2.78 9.29 -2.90
CA LEU A 19 4.09 8.80 -2.47
C LEU A 19 4.21 8.73 -0.93
N LEU A 20 3.80 9.78 -0.23
CA LEU A 20 3.77 9.81 1.23
C LEU A 20 2.79 8.77 1.80
N GLY A 21 1.62 8.62 1.16
CA GLY A 21 0.65 7.58 1.46
C GLY A 21 1.22 6.18 1.24
N GLY A 22 2.02 5.98 0.19
CA GLY A 22 2.73 4.72 -0.05
C GLY A 22 3.78 4.39 1.02
N LEU A 23 4.55 5.37 1.48
CA LEU A 23 5.50 5.22 2.59
C LEU A 23 4.80 4.88 3.91
N LEU A 24 3.74 5.62 4.25
CA LEU A 24 2.90 5.33 5.42
C LEU A 24 2.27 3.93 5.33
N ALA A 25 1.75 3.57 4.16
CA ALA A 25 1.21 2.23 3.91
C ALA A 25 2.28 1.15 4.11
N GLY A 26 3.52 1.38 3.69
CA GLY A 26 4.65 0.48 3.90
C GLY A 26 4.94 0.22 5.37
N VAL A 27 5.00 1.28 6.19
CA VAL A 27 5.23 1.16 7.64
C VAL A 27 4.09 0.42 8.34
N VAL A 28 2.85 0.82 8.07
CA VAL A 28 1.66 0.21 8.70
C VAL A 28 1.51 -1.24 8.28
N SER A 29 1.64 -1.54 6.98
CA SER A 29 1.53 -2.90 6.47
C SER A 29 2.64 -3.81 6.98
N GLY A 30 3.87 -3.31 7.19
CA GLY A 30 4.95 -4.06 7.80
C GLY A 30 4.64 -4.52 9.23
N ALA A 31 4.06 -3.64 10.05
CA ALA A 31 3.63 -3.98 11.41
C ALA A 31 2.48 -5.00 11.42
N VAL A 32 1.48 -4.80 10.55
CA VAL A 32 0.35 -5.74 10.41
C VAL A 32 0.84 -7.10 9.92
N PHE A 33 1.74 -7.13 8.94
CA PHE A 33 2.33 -8.36 8.43
C PHE A 33 3.05 -9.14 9.52
N LYS A 34 3.91 -8.50 10.33
CA LYS A 34 4.57 -9.17 11.47
C LYS A 34 3.56 -9.82 12.41
N GLN A 35 2.49 -9.10 12.76
CA GLN A 35 1.48 -9.61 13.68
C GLN A 35 0.68 -10.79 13.10
N VAL A 36 0.34 -10.72 11.81
CA VAL A 36 -0.35 -11.81 11.09
C VAL A 36 0.57 -13.02 10.96
N TRP A 37 1.83 -12.81 10.58
CA TRP A 37 2.83 -13.86 10.44
C TRP A 37 3.06 -14.60 11.75
N LYS A 38 3.29 -13.86 12.84
CA LYS A 38 3.46 -14.42 14.18
C LYS A 38 2.32 -15.32 14.61
N ARG A 39 1.09 -14.99 14.20
CA ARG A 39 -0.09 -15.79 14.50
C ARG A 39 -0.23 -17.04 13.64
N LEU A 40 0.19 -16.99 12.38
CA LEU A 40 0.07 -18.10 11.44
C LEU A 40 1.25 -19.08 11.56
N ALA A 41 2.47 -18.57 11.56
CA ALA A 41 3.70 -19.35 11.56
C ALA A 41 4.21 -19.70 12.96
N HIS A 42 3.67 -19.10 14.03
CA HIS A 42 4.19 -19.22 15.40
C HIS A 42 5.67 -18.79 15.54
N GLU A 43 6.18 -18.02 14.57
CA GLU A 43 7.53 -17.49 14.52
C GLU A 43 7.49 -15.95 14.60
N ASP A 44 8.48 -15.35 15.25
CA ASP A 44 8.50 -13.88 15.45
C ASP A 44 8.78 -13.10 14.16
N ASP A 45 9.48 -13.69 13.18
CA ASP A 45 9.82 -13.05 11.91
C ASP A 45 9.47 -13.96 10.73
N ALA A 46 9.18 -13.33 9.58
CA ALA A 46 8.89 -14.04 8.35
C ALA A 46 10.16 -14.44 7.59
N PRO A 47 10.08 -15.52 6.77
CA PRO A 47 11.19 -15.97 5.93
C PRO A 47 11.77 -14.82 5.10
N GLY A 48 13.04 -14.54 5.33
CA GLY A 48 13.79 -13.55 4.57
C GLY A 48 14.15 -14.09 3.19
N ALA A 49 14.04 -13.25 2.16
CA ALA A 49 14.35 -13.65 0.78
C ALA A 49 15.81 -14.10 0.54
N LEU A 50 16.72 -13.75 1.45
CA LEU A 50 18.14 -14.08 1.39
C LEU A 50 18.57 -15.20 2.37
N GLN A 51 17.64 -15.75 3.14
CA GLN A 51 17.95 -16.77 4.13
C GLN A 51 17.93 -18.16 3.48
N SER A 52 19.08 -18.84 3.45
CA SER A 52 19.25 -20.12 2.76
C SER A 52 18.57 -21.30 3.46
N GLU A 53 18.11 -21.11 4.69
CA GLU A 53 17.41 -22.13 5.48
C GLU A 53 15.94 -22.32 5.07
N TYR A 54 15.34 -21.34 4.39
CA TYR A 54 13.96 -21.42 3.90
C TYR A 54 13.90 -21.89 2.45
N ARG A 55 12.90 -22.71 2.14
CA ARG A 55 12.65 -23.14 0.76
C ARG A 55 12.08 -21.99 -0.05
N MET A 56 12.39 -21.97 -1.36
CA MET A 56 11.83 -20.98 -2.29
C MET A 56 10.31 -20.82 -2.20
N ARG A 57 9.57 -21.91 -1.99
CA ARG A 57 8.11 -21.86 -1.83
C ARG A 57 7.68 -21.07 -0.60
N GLU A 58 8.39 -21.21 0.52
CA GLU A 58 8.07 -20.54 1.78
C GLU A 58 8.33 -19.04 1.66
N VAL A 59 9.47 -18.67 1.08
CA VAL A 59 9.82 -17.28 0.77
C VAL A 59 8.77 -16.62 -0.14
N VAL A 60 8.38 -17.29 -1.22
CA VAL A 60 7.38 -16.75 -2.15
C VAL A 60 6.00 -16.60 -1.50
N LEU A 61 5.57 -17.57 -0.67
CA LEU A 61 4.32 -17.47 0.07
C LEU A 61 4.33 -16.33 1.09
N ALA A 62 5.44 -16.15 1.82
CA ALA A 62 5.62 -15.05 2.76
C ALA A 62 5.56 -13.70 2.03
N ALA A 63 6.27 -13.57 0.91
CA ALA A 63 6.26 -12.36 0.09
C ALA A 63 4.87 -12.06 -0.50
N ALA A 64 4.13 -13.08 -0.94
CA ALA A 64 2.77 -12.92 -1.45
C ALA A 64 1.81 -12.41 -0.37
N LEU A 65 1.90 -12.95 0.85
CA LEU A 65 1.11 -12.48 1.99
C LEU A 65 1.45 -11.03 2.36
N GLN A 66 2.74 -10.69 2.40
CA GLN A 66 3.19 -9.31 2.65
C GLN A 66 2.65 -8.35 1.59
N GLY A 67 2.73 -8.74 0.30
CA GLY A 67 2.19 -7.97 -0.82
C GLY A 67 0.67 -7.77 -0.73
N ALA A 68 -0.07 -8.81 -0.33
CA ALA A 68 -1.52 -8.71 -0.14
C ALA A 68 -1.90 -7.72 0.98
N ILE A 69 -1.20 -7.77 2.12
CA ILE A 69 -1.43 -6.85 3.24
C ILE A 69 -1.09 -5.41 2.85
N PHE A 70 0.05 -5.21 2.15
CA PHE A 70 0.43 -3.90 1.63
C PHE A 70 -0.63 -3.35 0.67
N GLY A 71 -1.06 -4.15 -0.31
CA GLY A 71 -2.07 -3.77 -1.28
C GLY A 71 -3.39 -3.35 -0.63
N ALA A 72 -3.86 -4.13 0.34
CA ALA A 72 -5.07 -3.81 1.11
C ALA A 72 -4.93 -2.50 1.90
N THR A 73 -3.79 -2.32 2.59
CA THR A 73 -3.51 -1.11 3.39
C THR A 73 -3.45 0.13 2.51
N LYS A 74 -2.73 0.05 1.39
CA LYS A 74 -2.64 1.14 0.41
C LYS A 74 -4.00 1.49 -0.16
N ALA A 75 -4.80 0.51 -0.58
CA ALA A 75 -6.14 0.74 -1.12
C ALA A 75 -7.05 1.45 -0.10
N ALA A 76 -6.98 1.07 1.18
CA ALA A 76 -7.74 1.72 2.24
C ALA A 76 -7.32 3.20 2.43
N ILE A 77 -6.02 3.47 2.46
CA ILE A 77 -5.48 4.84 2.59
C ILE A 77 -5.84 5.68 1.36
N ASP A 78 -5.61 5.18 0.15
CA ASP A 78 -5.93 5.88 -1.09
C ASP A 78 -7.43 6.21 -1.16
N ARG A 79 -8.31 5.27 -0.76
CA ARG A 79 -9.76 5.49 -0.71
C ARG A 79 -10.17 6.50 0.36
N ALA A 80 -9.50 6.53 1.52
CA ALA A 80 -9.73 7.51 2.56
C ALA A 80 -9.28 8.92 2.11
N GLY A 81 -8.10 9.01 1.50
CA GLY A 81 -7.56 10.24 0.92
C GLY A 81 -8.44 10.81 -0.19
N ALA A 82 -8.95 9.95 -1.08
CA ALA A 82 -9.86 10.36 -2.15
C ALA A 82 -11.18 10.92 -1.62
N ARG A 83 -11.76 10.29 -0.59
CA ARG A 83 -12.96 10.81 0.09
C ARG A 83 -12.70 12.15 0.79
N GLY A 84 -11.53 12.30 1.42
CA GLY A 84 -11.12 13.57 2.04
C GLY A 84 -10.99 14.68 1.01
N PHE A 85 -10.31 14.43 -0.11
CA PHE A 85 -10.18 15.37 -1.22
C PHE A 85 -11.55 15.79 -1.75
N HIS A 86 -12.40 14.83 -2.10
CA HIS A 86 -13.76 15.11 -2.59
C HIS A 86 -14.60 15.94 -1.61
N LYS A 87 -14.47 15.70 -0.29
CA LYS A 87 -15.18 16.50 0.71
C LYS A 87 -14.70 17.96 0.77
N LEU A 88 -13.42 18.18 0.49
CA LEU A 88 -12.80 19.52 0.56
C LEU A 88 -12.96 20.31 -0.74
N THR A 89 -12.84 19.64 -1.89
CA THR A 89 -12.82 20.28 -3.21
C THR A 89 -14.12 20.11 -3.99
N GLY A 90 -14.99 19.19 -3.58
CA GLY A 90 -16.18 18.80 -4.34
C GLY A 90 -15.90 17.97 -5.59
N SER A 91 -14.63 17.71 -5.91
CA SER A 91 -14.20 16.96 -7.09
C SER A 91 -13.54 15.64 -6.69
N TRP A 92 -13.81 14.57 -7.44
CA TRP A 92 -13.15 13.30 -7.21
C TRP A 92 -11.74 13.34 -7.83
N PRO A 93 -10.68 12.89 -7.13
CA PRO A 93 -9.31 13.04 -7.63
C PRO A 93 -8.95 12.09 -8.79
N GLY A 94 -9.80 11.11 -9.07
CA GLY A 94 -9.63 10.18 -10.18
C GLY A 94 -10.45 10.51 -11.42
N ASP A 95 -11.26 11.57 -11.38
CA ASP A 95 -12.04 12.04 -12.52
C ASP A 95 -11.21 12.93 -13.44
#